data_AF-A0A655E8F4-F1
#
_entry.id   AF-A0A655E8F4-F1
#
_cell.length_a   1.000
_cell.length_b   1.000
_cell.length_c   1.000
_cell.angle_alpha   90.00
_cell.angle_beta   90.00
_cell.angle_gamma   90.00
#
_symmetry.space_group_name_H-M   'P 1'
#
loop_
_entity.id
_entity.type
_entity.pdbx_description
1 polymer ?
#
loop_
_entity_poly.entity_id
_entity_poly.type
_entity_poly.pdbx_seq_one_letter_code
_entity_poly.pdbx_strand_id
1 'polypeptide(L)'
;MTAPLAPKDTIIRVKGELVSKPYIDITLNLMKTFGVEIANHHYQQFVVKGGQQYHSPGRYLVEGDASSASYFLAAGAIKGGTVKVTGIGRKSMQGDIRFADVLEKMGATITWGDDFIACTRGELHAIDMDMNHIPDAAMTIATTALFAKGTTTLRNIYNWRVKETDRLFAMATELRKVGAEVEEGHDYIRITPPAKLQHADIGTYNDHRMAMCFSLVALSDTPVTILDPKCTAKTFPDYFEQLARMSTPA
;
A
#
# COMPACT_ATOMS: atom_id res chain seq x y z
N MET A 1 9.11 -20.90 -4.95
CA MET A 1 10.53 -20.70 -4.53
C MET A 1 11.25 -22.01 -4.25
N THR A 2 10.69 -22.98 -3.52
CA THR A 2 11.39 -24.26 -3.24
C THR A 2 11.21 -25.34 -4.32
N ALA A 3 10.04 -25.39 -4.95
CA ALA A 3 9.71 -26.37 -6.00
C ALA A 3 10.74 -26.52 -7.15
N PRO A 4 11.43 -25.46 -7.63
CA PRO A 4 12.46 -25.61 -8.67
C PRO A 4 13.62 -26.52 -8.27
N LEU A 5 13.93 -26.61 -6.96
CA LEU A 5 15.02 -27.43 -6.42
C LEU A 5 14.59 -28.90 -6.24
N ALA A 6 13.31 -29.22 -6.41
CA ALA A 6 12.82 -30.58 -6.25
C ALA A 6 13.33 -31.49 -7.39
N PRO A 7 13.53 -32.80 -7.16
CA PRO A 7 13.99 -33.72 -8.21
C PRO A 7 13.00 -33.90 -9.38
N LYS A 8 11.71 -33.58 -9.17
CA LYS A 8 10.64 -33.79 -10.15
C LYS A 8 9.88 -32.49 -10.40
N ASP A 9 9.30 -32.40 -11.59
CA ASP A 9 8.42 -31.30 -11.97
C ASP A 9 7.23 -31.17 -11.02
N THR A 10 6.84 -29.92 -10.75
CA THR A 10 5.68 -29.58 -9.92
C THR A 10 4.70 -28.72 -10.73
N ILE A 11 3.42 -29.05 -10.64
CA ILE A 11 2.33 -28.26 -11.22
C ILE A 11 1.47 -27.71 -10.09
N ILE A 12 1.41 -26.38 -9.98
CA ILE A 12 0.55 -25.68 -9.02
C ILE A 12 -0.68 -25.20 -9.77
N ARG A 13 -1.87 -25.63 -9.37
CA ARG A 13 -3.16 -25.19 -9.94
C ARG A 13 -3.87 -24.31 -8.93
N VAL A 14 -4.29 -23.12 -9.36
CA VAL A 14 -5.09 -22.22 -8.52
C VAL A 14 -6.55 -22.65 -8.60
N LYS A 15 -7.21 -22.73 -7.44
CA LYS A 15 -8.65 -22.96 -7.36
C LYS A 15 -9.35 -21.62 -7.17
N GLY A 16 -10.22 -21.25 -8.11
CA GLY A 16 -10.93 -19.97 -8.08
C GLY A 16 -10.11 -18.81 -8.63
N GLU A 17 -10.39 -17.60 -8.16
CA GLU A 17 -9.67 -16.40 -8.58
C GLU A 17 -8.43 -16.15 -7.71
N LEU A 18 -7.28 -15.93 -8.36
CA LEU A 18 -6.06 -15.54 -7.66
C LEU A 18 -6.09 -14.05 -7.31
N VAL A 19 -6.06 -13.76 -6.01
CA VAL A 19 -5.83 -12.41 -5.48
C VAL A 19 -4.33 -12.13 -5.35
N SER A 20 -3.96 -10.84 -5.22
CA SER A 20 -2.57 -10.44 -4.96
C SER A 20 -1.56 -10.88 -6.03
N LYS A 21 -1.99 -10.95 -7.30
CA LYS A 21 -1.15 -11.25 -8.47
C LYS A 21 0.18 -10.47 -8.49
N PRO A 22 0.24 -9.16 -8.13
CA PRO A 22 1.50 -8.43 -8.10
C PRO A 22 2.57 -9.03 -7.17
N TYR A 23 2.19 -9.67 -6.06
CA TYR A 23 3.16 -10.34 -5.17
C TYR A 23 3.71 -11.63 -5.78
N ILE A 24 2.89 -12.31 -6.59
CA ILE A 24 3.35 -13.45 -7.38
C ILE A 24 4.32 -12.97 -8.46
N ASP A 25 4.06 -11.82 -9.09
CA ASP A 25 4.96 -11.25 -10.09
C ASP A 25 6.33 -10.88 -9.49
N ILE A 26 6.36 -10.28 -8.29
CA ILE A 26 7.61 -10.03 -7.54
C ILE A 26 8.36 -11.36 -7.33
N THR A 27 7.65 -12.41 -6.91
CA THR A 27 8.25 -13.73 -6.68
C THR A 27 8.82 -14.31 -7.97
N LEU A 28 8.06 -14.30 -9.06
CA LEU A 28 8.47 -14.83 -10.37
C LEU A 28 9.67 -14.07 -10.92
N ASN A 29 9.66 -12.74 -10.84
CA ASN A 29 10.76 -11.89 -11.30
C ASN A 29 12.02 -12.11 -10.47
N LEU A 30 11.91 -12.17 -9.13
CA LEU A 30 13.04 -12.49 -8.26
C LEU A 30 13.62 -13.86 -8.61
N MET A 31 12.77 -14.87 -8.78
CA MET A 31 13.23 -16.20 -9.16
C MET A 31 13.96 -16.18 -10.50
N LYS A 32 13.44 -15.44 -11.48
CA LYS A 32 14.07 -15.25 -12.79
C LYS A 32 15.41 -14.54 -12.72
N THR A 33 15.53 -13.49 -11.90
CA THR A 33 16.81 -12.80 -11.66
C THR A 33 17.88 -13.75 -11.14
N PHE A 34 17.48 -14.75 -10.35
CA PHE A 34 18.37 -15.79 -9.82
C PHE A 34 18.42 -17.04 -10.72
N GLY A 35 18.06 -16.92 -12.01
CA GLY A 35 18.24 -17.97 -13.02
C GLY A 35 17.19 -19.07 -13.03
N VAL A 36 16.07 -18.93 -12.31
CA VAL A 36 14.99 -19.91 -12.28
C VAL A 36 13.79 -19.44 -13.09
N GLU A 37 13.30 -20.30 -13.98
CA GLU A 37 12.11 -20.01 -14.78
C GLU A 37 10.90 -20.84 -14.33
N ILE A 38 9.74 -20.19 -14.32
CA ILE A 38 8.44 -20.80 -14.07
C ILE A 38 7.52 -20.41 -15.23
N ALA A 39 6.85 -21.38 -15.84
CA ALA A 39 5.79 -21.08 -16.79
C ALA A 39 4.51 -20.70 -16.04
N ASN A 40 4.09 -19.45 -16.19
CA ASN A 40 2.83 -18.93 -15.66
C ASN A 40 1.75 -18.98 -16.76
N HIS A 41 0.74 -19.84 -16.59
CA HIS A 41 -0.42 -19.92 -17.47
C HIS A 41 -1.57 -19.10 -16.88
N HIS A 42 -1.58 -17.80 -17.17
CA HIS A 42 -2.65 -16.86 -16.81
C HIS A 42 -3.03 -16.89 -15.32
N TYR A 43 -2.05 -17.09 -14.43
CA TYR A 43 -2.24 -17.20 -12.98
C TYR A 43 -3.19 -18.33 -12.53
N GLN A 44 -3.57 -19.24 -13.43
CA GLN A 44 -4.40 -20.41 -13.14
C GLN A 44 -3.57 -21.67 -12.95
N GLN A 45 -2.39 -21.71 -13.59
CA GLN A 45 -1.46 -22.82 -13.43
C GLN A 45 -0.01 -22.32 -13.51
N PHE A 46 0.83 -22.77 -12.59
CA PHE A 46 2.27 -22.57 -12.62
C PHE A 46 2.96 -23.91 -12.82
N VAL A 47 3.74 -24.04 -13.90
CA VAL A 47 4.54 -25.24 -14.16
C VAL A 47 5.99 -24.94 -13.77
N VAL A 48 6.47 -25.68 -12.78
CA VAL A 48 7.80 -25.52 -12.21
C VAL A 48 8.62 -26.76 -12.56
N LYS A 49 9.62 -26.60 -13.42
CA LYS A 49 10.56 -27.68 -13.75
C LYS A 49 11.44 -27.99 -12.54
N GLY A 50 11.57 -29.27 -12.22
CA GLY A 50 12.47 -29.74 -11.17
C GLY A 50 13.94 -29.68 -11.59
N GLY A 51 14.86 -29.85 -10.65
CA GLY A 51 16.30 -29.89 -10.88
C GLY A 51 16.94 -28.56 -11.31
N GLN A 52 16.21 -27.44 -11.19
CA GLN A 52 16.78 -26.11 -11.40
C GLN A 52 17.67 -25.73 -10.20
N GLN A 53 18.52 -24.72 -10.40
CA GLN A 53 19.35 -24.15 -9.35
C GLN A 53 19.27 -22.63 -9.40
N TYR A 54 19.35 -22.00 -8.23
CA TYR A 54 19.49 -20.56 -8.15
C TYR A 54 20.96 -20.16 -8.34
N HIS A 55 21.18 -19.15 -9.17
CA HIS A 55 22.49 -18.56 -9.40
C HIS A 55 22.47 -17.11 -8.93
N SER A 56 23.50 -16.73 -8.15
CA SER A 56 23.62 -15.35 -7.68
C SER A 56 23.90 -14.41 -8.85
N PRO A 57 23.18 -13.27 -8.97
CA PRO A 57 23.53 -12.22 -9.92
C PRO A 57 24.76 -11.39 -9.47
N GLY A 58 25.46 -11.82 -8.41
CA GLY A 58 26.52 -11.06 -7.76
C GLY A 58 25.93 -10.01 -6.81
N ARG A 59 25.52 -8.86 -7.35
CA ARG A 59 24.90 -7.78 -6.58
C ARG A 59 23.41 -7.69 -6.88
N TYR A 60 22.60 -7.63 -5.83
CA TYR A 60 21.16 -7.42 -5.93
C TYR A 60 20.75 -6.31 -4.97
N LEU A 61 20.02 -5.30 -5.47
CA LEU A 61 19.45 -4.25 -4.65
C LEU A 61 18.14 -4.76 -4.05
N VAL A 62 18.05 -4.80 -2.73
CA VAL A 62 16.78 -4.98 -2.04
C VAL A 62 16.08 -3.63 -2.03
N GLU A 63 14.98 -3.53 -2.76
CA GLU A 63 14.15 -2.32 -2.82
C GLU A 63 13.56 -1.98 -1.43
N GLY A 64 13.28 -0.71 -1.20
CA GLY A 64 12.44 -0.31 -0.06
C GLY A 64 11.01 -0.82 -0.24
N ASP A 65 10.21 -0.85 0.83
CA ASP A 65 8.81 -1.27 0.74
C ASP A 65 7.95 -0.17 0.07
N ALA A 66 7.45 -0.47 -1.13
CA ALA A 66 6.58 0.43 -1.88
C ALA A 66 5.28 0.76 -1.12
N SER A 67 4.76 -0.20 -0.35
CA SER A 67 3.58 0.01 0.48
C SER A 67 3.87 1.03 1.60
N SER A 68 5.04 0.94 2.25
CA SER A 68 5.44 1.87 3.31
C SER A 68 5.77 3.27 2.79
N ALA A 69 6.23 3.38 1.54
CA ALA A 69 6.41 4.69 0.90
C ALA A 69 5.11 5.47 0.72
N SER A 70 3.97 4.77 0.62
CA SER A 70 2.66 5.40 0.39
C SER A 70 2.32 6.46 1.44
N TYR A 71 2.64 6.23 2.71
CA TYR A 71 2.33 7.15 3.81
C TYR A 71 3.05 8.50 3.64
N PHE A 72 4.32 8.47 3.24
CA PHE A 72 5.11 9.68 3.05
C PHE A 72 4.75 10.43 1.76
N LEU A 73 4.47 9.69 0.67
CA LEU A 73 3.97 10.28 -0.56
C LEU A 73 2.61 10.94 -0.33
N ALA A 74 1.70 10.30 0.42
CA ALA A 74 0.44 10.88 0.83
C ALA A 74 0.64 12.14 1.69
N ALA A 75 1.58 12.12 2.63
CA ALA A 75 1.89 13.30 3.45
C ALA A 75 2.30 14.51 2.58
N GLY A 76 3.14 14.27 1.56
CA GLY A 76 3.51 15.29 0.57
C GLY A 76 2.33 15.77 -0.27
N ALA A 77 1.41 14.87 -0.66
CA ALA A 77 0.18 15.22 -1.37
C ALA A 77 -0.76 16.09 -0.53
N ILE A 78 -0.88 15.79 0.78
CA ILE A 78 -1.86 16.40 1.70
C ILE A 78 -1.41 17.78 2.20
N LYS A 79 -0.29 17.86 2.93
CA LYS A 79 0.02 19.05 3.74
C LYS A 79 0.96 20.03 3.03
N GLY A 80 1.87 19.58 2.18
CA GLY A 80 2.68 20.50 1.41
C GLY A 80 4.11 20.08 1.15
N GLY A 81 4.78 20.96 0.39
CA GLY A 81 6.14 20.78 -0.08
C GLY A 81 6.26 19.68 -1.13
N THR A 82 7.48 19.17 -1.24
CA THR A 82 7.81 18.00 -2.03
C THR A 82 8.43 16.96 -1.10
N VAL A 83 7.79 15.80 -1.01
CA VAL A 83 8.34 14.64 -0.29
C VAL A 83 8.94 13.70 -1.30
N LYS A 84 10.23 13.36 -1.13
CA LYS A 84 10.95 12.41 -1.97
C LYS A 84 11.24 11.15 -1.18
N VAL A 85 10.72 10.01 -1.63
CA VAL A 85 11.04 8.68 -1.09
C VAL A 85 12.05 8.02 -2.01
N THR A 86 13.23 7.67 -1.47
CA THR A 86 14.31 6.97 -2.17
C THR A 86 14.26 5.47 -1.91
N GLY A 87 14.86 4.66 -2.77
CA GLY A 87 14.90 3.20 -2.65
C GLY A 87 13.76 2.47 -3.36
N ILE A 88 12.85 3.22 -3.97
CA ILE A 88 11.81 2.74 -4.89
C ILE A 88 11.69 3.74 -6.05
N GLY A 89 11.40 3.29 -7.26
CA GLY A 89 11.33 4.15 -8.44
C GLY A 89 10.76 3.44 -9.66
N ARG A 90 10.98 4.00 -10.86
CA ARG A 90 10.43 3.46 -12.13
C ARG A 90 10.79 2.01 -12.42
N LYS A 91 11.92 1.55 -11.88
CA LYS A 91 12.46 0.20 -12.10
C LYS A 91 12.00 -0.82 -11.07
N SER A 92 11.19 -0.40 -10.09
CA SER A 92 10.71 -1.30 -9.03
C SER A 92 9.81 -2.38 -9.60
N MET A 93 9.96 -3.59 -9.08
CA MET A 93 9.09 -4.72 -9.42
C MET A 93 7.82 -4.78 -8.55
N GLN A 94 7.72 -3.91 -7.54
CA GLN A 94 6.59 -3.90 -6.61
C GLN A 94 5.38 -3.21 -7.23
N GLY A 95 4.22 -3.88 -7.20
CA GLY A 95 2.97 -3.32 -7.73
C GLY A 95 2.53 -2.02 -7.03
N ASP A 96 2.80 -1.92 -5.73
CA ASP A 96 2.37 -0.82 -4.86
C ASP A 96 3.01 0.53 -5.23
N ILE A 97 4.04 0.58 -6.08
CA ILE A 97 4.54 1.86 -6.63
C ILE A 97 3.45 2.64 -7.38
N ARG A 98 2.45 1.93 -7.93
CA ARG A 98 1.30 2.53 -8.62
C ARG A 98 0.40 3.34 -7.70
N PHE A 99 0.61 3.29 -6.38
CA PHE A 99 0.02 4.25 -5.45
C PHE A 99 0.31 5.70 -5.87
N ALA A 100 1.50 5.98 -6.41
CA ALA A 100 1.84 7.30 -6.90
C ALA A 100 0.94 7.73 -8.08
N ASP A 101 0.60 6.82 -9.00
CA ASP A 101 -0.34 7.10 -10.10
C ASP A 101 -1.74 7.43 -9.57
N VAL A 102 -2.15 6.83 -8.44
CA VAL A 102 -3.42 7.15 -7.80
C VAL A 102 -3.39 8.56 -7.21
N LEU A 103 -2.30 8.95 -6.54
CA LEU A 103 -2.14 10.32 -6.05
C LEU A 103 -2.12 11.36 -7.19
N GLU A 104 -1.48 11.03 -8.32
CA GLU A 104 -1.51 11.87 -9.52
C GLU A 104 -2.94 12.07 -10.02
N LYS A 105 -3.73 11.00 -10.09
CA LYS A 105 -5.17 11.07 -10.46
C LYS A 105 -6.02 11.85 -9.44
N MET A 106 -5.63 11.83 -8.17
CA MET A 106 -6.25 12.68 -7.15
C MET A 106 -5.84 14.14 -7.32
N GLY A 107 -4.77 14.49 -8.05
CA GLY A 107 -4.37 15.86 -8.33
C GLY A 107 -3.01 16.28 -7.75
N ALA A 108 -2.25 15.35 -7.15
CA ALA A 108 -0.87 15.62 -6.76
C ALA A 108 0.06 15.64 -7.99
N THR A 109 1.21 16.30 -7.88
CA THR A 109 2.25 16.22 -8.92
C THR A 109 3.27 15.14 -8.56
N ILE A 110 3.44 14.14 -9.42
CA ILE A 110 4.39 13.05 -9.19
C ILE A 110 5.62 13.22 -10.10
N THR A 111 6.80 13.10 -9.51
CA THR A 111 8.06 12.98 -10.24
C THR A 111 8.70 11.63 -9.97
N TRP A 112 8.93 10.90 -11.04
CA TRP A 112 9.49 9.55 -11.01
C TRP A 112 10.96 9.56 -11.43
N GLY A 113 11.84 9.13 -10.53
CA GLY A 113 13.22 8.78 -10.82
C GLY A 113 13.43 7.27 -10.97
N ASP A 114 14.64 6.87 -11.31
CA ASP A 114 15.01 5.45 -11.39
C ASP A 114 14.94 4.77 -10.02
N ASP A 115 15.34 5.49 -8.97
CA ASP A 115 15.49 5.03 -7.59
C ASP A 115 14.75 5.90 -6.56
N PHE A 116 13.90 6.82 -7.02
CA PHE A 116 13.04 7.61 -6.15
C PHE A 116 11.66 7.88 -6.77
N ILE A 117 10.70 8.18 -5.89
CA ILE A 117 9.41 8.78 -6.23
C ILE A 117 9.27 10.05 -5.38
N ALA A 118 8.92 11.17 -6.01
CA ALA A 118 8.64 12.42 -5.33
C ALA A 118 7.17 12.83 -5.55
N CYS A 119 6.51 13.23 -4.48
CA CYS A 119 5.15 13.76 -4.50
C CYS A 119 5.16 15.20 -4.02
N THR A 120 4.65 16.09 -4.88
CA THR A 120 4.44 17.50 -4.57
C THR A 120 2.96 17.76 -4.43
N ARG A 121 2.61 18.54 -3.40
CA ARG A 121 1.21 18.89 -3.10
C ARG A 121 0.47 19.43 -4.31
N GLY A 122 -0.79 19.02 -4.42
CA GLY A 122 -1.78 19.59 -5.32
C GLY A 122 -3.12 19.75 -4.61
N GLU A 123 -4.14 20.16 -5.35
CA GLU A 123 -5.52 20.13 -4.87
C GLU A 123 -6.08 18.72 -5.07
N LEU A 124 -6.37 18.03 -3.97
CA LEU A 124 -6.85 16.65 -4.05
C LEU A 124 -8.34 16.61 -4.35
N HIS A 125 -8.71 15.81 -5.34
CA HIS A 125 -10.07 15.49 -5.74
C HIS A 125 -10.35 14.01 -5.52
N ALA A 126 -11.60 13.70 -5.21
CA ALA A 126 -12.04 12.34 -5.03
C ALA A 126 -11.92 11.52 -6.32
N ILE A 127 -11.68 10.23 -6.14
CA ILE A 127 -11.56 9.26 -7.22
C ILE A 127 -12.52 8.09 -7.01
N ASP A 128 -12.85 7.40 -8.10
CA ASP A 128 -13.58 6.14 -8.06
C ASP A 128 -12.81 5.10 -8.86
N MET A 129 -12.11 4.20 -8.15
CA MET A 129 -11.09 3.36 -8.75
C MET A 129 -11.03 1.94 -8.16
N ASP A 130 -10.71 0.98 -9.02
CA ASP A 130 -10.27 -0.36 -8.62
C ASP A 130 -8.90 -0.26 -7.95
N MET A 131 -8.76 -0.87 -6.77
CA MET A 131 -7.53 -0.88 -5.98
C MET A 131 -6.94 -2.27 -5.76
N ASN A 132 -7.44 -3.29 -6.45
CA ASN A 132 -7.03 -4.70 -6.28
C ASN A 132 -5.55 -4.93 -6.57
N HIS A 133 -4.97 -4.09 -7.43
CA HIS A 133 -3.58 -4.17 -7.86
C HIS A 133 -2.59 -3.49 -6.90
N ILE A 134 -3.07 -2.74 -5.91
CA ILE A 134 -2.24 -2.10 -4.86
C ILE A 134 -2.89 -2.24 -3.48
N PRO A 135 -3.28 -3.47 -3.07
CA PRO A 135 -4.22 -3.67 -1.98
C PRO A 135 -3.72 -3.12 -0.65
N ASP A 136 -2.42 -3.18 -0.40
CA ASP A 136 -1.81 -2.76 0.85
C ASP A 136 -1.67 -1.22 0.90
N ALA A 137 -1.13 -0.59 -0.16
CA ALA A 137 -1.06 0.86 -0.28
C ALA A 137 -2.43 1.57 -0.43
N ALA A 138 -3.47 0.85 -0.87
CA ALA A 138 -4.82 1.40 -1.01
C ALA A 138 -5.44 1.84 0.33
N MET A 139 -5.01 1.27 1.46
CA MET A 139 -5.47 1.72 2.79
C MET A 139 -5.07 3.18 3.04
N THR A 140 -3.91 3.58 2.54
CA THR A 140 -3.42 4.96 2.64
C THR A 140 -4.33 5.92 1.87
N ILE A 141 -4.87 5.52 0.71
CA ILE A 141 -5.83 6.34 -0.05
C ILE A 141 -7.10 6.61 0.75
N ALA A 142 -7.57 5.63 1.53
CA ALA A 142 -8.76 5.81 2.35
C ALA A 142 -8.60 6.91 3.42
N THR A 143 -7.42 7.06 4.02
CA THR A 143 -7.13 8.22 4.89
C THR A 143 -6.81 9.49 4.11
N THR A 144 -6.17 9.41 2.94
CA THR A 144 -5.95 10.56 2.05
C THR A 144 -7.27 11.17 1.56
N ALA A 145 -8.33 10.36 1.41
CA ALA A 145 -9.66 10.81 1.05
C ALA A 145 -10.25 11.83 2.03
N LEU A 146 -9.79 11.85 3.29
CA LEU A 146 -10.18 12.86 4.28
C LEU A 146 -9.77 14.30 3.88
N PHE A 147 -8.85 14.42 2.93
CA PHE A 147 -8.27 15.69 2.46
C PHE A 147 -8.64 16.01 1.01
N ALA A 148 -9.48 15.19 0.37
CA ALA A 148 -9.87 15.35 -1.03
C ALA A 148 -11.26 15.98 -1.18
N LYS A 149 -11.49 16.77 -2.23
CA LYS A 149 -12.82 17.30 -2.55
C LYS A 149 -13.70 16.22 -3.17
N GLY A 150 -14.80 15.87 -2.51
CA GLY A 150 -15.81 14.92 -2.98
C GLY A 150 -15.78 13.57 -2.24
N THR A 151 -16.44 12.56 -2.82
CA THR A 151 -16.54 11.22 -2.24
C THR A 151 -15.62 10.24 -2.95
N THR A 152 -14.60 9.75 -2.27
CA THR A 152 -13.67 8.75 -2.82
C THR A 152 -14.27 7.35 -2.68
N THR A 153 -14.22 6.56 -3.74
CA THR A 153 -14.67 5.16 -3.77
C THR A 153 -13.51 4.25 -4.14
N LEU A 154 -13.20 3.29 -3.28
CA LEU A 154 -12.19 2.25 -3.53
C LEU A 154 -12.93 0.93 -3.79
N ARG A 155 -12.77 0.36 -4.99
CA ARG A 155 -13.48 -0.85 -5.44
C ARG A 155 -12.55 -2.06 -5.51
N ASN A 156 -13.16 -3.25 -5.59
CA ASN A 156 -12.47 -4.53 -5.81
C ASN A 156 -11.43 -4.83 -4.71
N ILE A 157 -11.76 -4.47 -3.48
CA ILE A 157 -10.90 -4.62 -2.29
C ILE A 157 -11.42 -5.70 -1.34
N TYR A 158 -12.17 -6.69 -1.83
CA TYR A 158 -12.61 -7.84 -1.00
C TYR A 158 -11.45 -8.51 -0.26
N ASN A 159 -10.25 -8.47 -0.86
CA ASN A 159 -9.04 -8.99 -0.25
C ASN A 159 -8.73 -8.39 1.14
N TRP A 160 -9.22 -7.19 1.47
CA TRP A 160 -9.08 -6.56 2.80
C TRP A 160 -9.78 -7.33 3.92
N ARG A 161 -10.87 -8.04 3.60
CA ARG A 161 -11.64 -8.80 4.58
C ARG A 161 -10.95 -10.08 5.06
N VAL A 162 -9.97 -10.57 4.30
CA VAL A 162 -9.29 -11.86 4.52
C VAL A 162 -7.84 -11.70 4.98
N LYS A 163 -7.49 -10.51 5.54
CA LYS A 163 -6.14 -10.17 6.04
C LYS A 163 -6.02 -10.48 7.53
N GLU A 164 -5.01 -9.90 8.19
CA GLU A 164 -4.76 -10.05 9.63
C GLU A 164 -5.98 -9.67 10.50
N THR A 165 -6.80 -8.75 10.00
CA THR A 165 -8.12 -8.38 10.49
C THR A 165 -9.02 -8.11 9.28
N ASP A 166 -10.33 -7.93 9.49
CA ASP A 166 -11.16 -7.32 8.44
C ASP A 166 -10.80 -5.83 8.33
N ARG A 167 -9.85 -5.54 7.43
CA ARG A 167 -9.34 -4.17 7.22
C ARG A 167 -10.41 -3.23 6.68
N LEU A 168 -11.40 -3.75 5.95
CA LEU A 168 -12.47 -2.93 5.40
C LEU A 168 -13.35 -2.43 6.53
N PHE A 169 -13.77 -3.34 7.41
CA PHE A 169 -14.51 -3.00 8.63
C PHE A 169 -13.71 -2.09 9.56
N ALA A 170 -12.43 -2.40 9.80
CA ALA A 170 -11.56 -1.61 10.66
C ALA A 170 -11.39 -0.18 10.13
N MET A 171 -11.04 -0.01 8.85
CA MET A 171 -10.91 1.31 8.23
C MET A 171 -12.23 2.09 8.31
N ALA A 172 -13.36 1.46 8.00
CA ALA A 172 -14.66 2.12 8.06
C ALA A 172 -15.03 2.55 9.48
N THR A 173 -14.72 1.72 10.48
CA THR A 173 -14.95 2.04 11.90
C THR A 173 -14.14 3.25 12.33
N GLU A 174 -12.84 3.26 12.05
CA GLU A 174 -11.93 4.31 12.51
C GLU A 174 -12.11 5.63 11.72
N LEU A 175 -12.44 5.56 10.42
CA LEU A 175 -12.76 6.74 9.61
C LEU A 175 -14.02 7.46 10.11
N ARG A 176 -15.03 6.72 10.56
CA ARG A 176 -16.25 7.33 11.15
C ARG A 176 -15.94 8.09 12.44
N LYS A 177 -14.98 7.62 13.26
CA LYS A 177 -14.59 8.31 14.50
C LYS A 177 -13.99 9.69 14.26
N VAL A 178 -13.24 9.87 13.17
CA VAL A 178 -12.73 11.20 12.77
C VAL A 178 -13.77 12.07 12.07
N GLY A 179 -15.01 11.59 11.98
CA GLY A 179 -16.18 12.33 11.49
C GLY A 179 -16.54 12.10 10.03
N ALA A 180 -15.83 11.23 9.30
CA ALA A 180 -16.15 10.95 7.90
C ALA A 180 -17.48 10.19 7.76
N GLU A 181 -18.22 10.51 6.71
CA GLU A 181 -19.31 9.65 6.25
C GLU A 181 -18.70 8.48 5.47
N VAL A 182 -19.02 7.26 5.90
CA VAL A 182 -18.45 6.04 5.32
C VAL A 182 -19.52 5.01 5.02
N GLU A 183 -19.60 4.63 3.76
CA GLU A 183 -20.36 3.48 3.29
C GLU A 183 -19.39 2.33 3.03
N GLU A 184 -19.61 1.21 3.68
CA GLU A 184 -18.87 -0.04 3.48
C GLU A 184 -19.79 -1.03 2.77
N GLY A 185 -19.32 -1.56 1.64
CA GLY A 185 -20.00 -2.63 0.90
C GLY A 185 -19.22 -3.94 0.92
N HIS A 186 -19.65 -4.91 0.12
CA HIS A 186 -19.02 -6.24 0.09
C HIS A 186 -17.51 -6.18 -0.22
N ASP A 187 -17.12 -5.39 -1.23
CA ASP A 187 -15.76 -5.29 -1.76
C ASP A 187 -15.37 -3.84 -2.09
N TYR A 188 -16.01 -2.87 -1.44
CA TYR A 188 -15.73 -1.46 -1.63
C TYR A 188 -15.90 -0.66 -0.34
N ILE A 189 -15.27 0.52 -0.31
CA ILE A 189 -15.50 1.55 0.71
C ILE A 189 -15.67 2.91 0.02
N ARG A 190 -16.67 3.69 0.41
CA ARG A 190 -16.92 5.07 -0.03
C ARG A 190 -16.75 6.01 1.14
N ILE A 191 -15.97 7.08 0.95
CA ILE A 191 -15.52 7.96 2.01
C ILE A 191 -15.77 9.40 1.59
N THR A 192 -16.59 10.10 2.35
CA THR A 192 -16.82 11.54 2.20
C THR A 192 -16.23 12.26 3.42
N PRO A 193 -15.28 13.19 3.23
CA PRO A 193 -14.70 13.92 4.34
C PRO A 193 -15.73 14.83 5.01
N PRO A 194 -15.66 15.01 6.33
CA PRO A 194 -16.48 16.01 7.00
C PRO A 194 -15.97 17.43 6.70
N ALA A 195 -16.79 18.42 7.00
CA ALA A 195 -16.35 19.82 6.98
C ALA A 195 -15.18 20.09 7.95
N LYS A 196 -15.12 19.34 9.06
CA LYS A 196 -14.04 19.40 10.05
C LYS A 196 -13.82 18.01 10.65
N LEU A 197 -12.56 17.57 10.70
CA LEU A 197 -12.19 16.32 11.37
C LEU A 197 -12.37 16.43 12.88
N GLN A 198 -12.61 15.28 13.51
CA GLN A 198 -12.77 15.14 14.95
C GLN A 198 -11.56 14.42 15.54
N HIS A 199 -11.14 14.83 16.73
CA HIS A 199 -10.14 14.06 17.49
C HIS A 199 -10.74 12.68 17.78
N ALA A 200 -9.92 11.65 17.62
CA ALA A 200 -10.32 10.28 17.85
C ALA A 200 -9.16 9.44 18.39
N ASP A 201 -9.54 8.47 19.20
CA ASP A 201 -8.69 7.37 19.63
C ASP A 201 -8.83 6.20 18.65
N ILE A 202 -7.75 5.94 17.92
CA ILE A 202 -7.71 5.01 16.80
C ILE A 202 -7.25 3.62 17.25
N GLY A 203 -8.13 2.65 17.05
CA GLY A 203 -7.81 1.23 17.19
C GLY A 203 -6.95 0.75 16.02
N THR A 204 -5.88 0.01 16.31
CA THR A 204 -4.93 -0.47 15.28
C THR A 204 -5.11 -1.92 14.90
N TYR A 205 -5.88 -2.71 15.68
CA TYR A 205 -6.24 -4.10 15.36
C TYR A 205 -5.03 -5.03 15.12
N ASN A 206 -3.91 -4.79 15.82
CA ASN A 206 -2.62 -5.44 15.59
C ASN A 206 -2.12 -5.32 14.13
N ASP A 207 -2.61 -4.32 13.41
CA ASP A 207 -2.23 -4.03 12.04
C ASP A 207 -1.46 -2.72 11.95
N HIS A 208 -0.16 -2.86 11.71
CA HIS A 208 0.76 -1.77 11.41
C HIS A 208 0.22 -0.75 10.39
N ARG A 209 -0.55 -1.20 9.38
CA ARG A 209 -1.08 -0.31 8.34
C ARG A 209 -2.16 0.62 8.89
N MET A 210 -2.98 0.17 9.83
CA MET A 210 -3.95 1.02 10.50
C MET A 210 -3.25 2.18 11.22
N ALA A 211 -2.21 1.88 12.00
CA ALA A 211 -1.44 2.92 12.69
C ALA A 211 -0.82 3.95 11.73
N MET A 212 -0.22 3.47 10.64
CA MET A 212 0.45 4.33 9.65
C MET A 212 -0.53 5.13 8.78
N CYS A 213 -1.70 4.58 8.42
CA CYS A 213 -2.73 5.33 7.69
C CYS A 213 -3.27 6.47 8.54
N PHE A 214 -3.67 6.17 9.78
CA PHE A 214 -4.32 7.17 10.63
C PHE A 214 -3.37 8.22 11.22
N SER A 215 -2.05 8.00 11.17
CA SER A 215 -1.07 9.06 11.48
C SER A 215 -1.28 10.29 10.59
N LEU A 216 -1.76 10.10 9.35
CA LEU A 216 -1.97 11.17 8.37
C LEU A 216 -3.08 12.13 8.79
N VAL A 217 -3.97 11.74 9.71
CA VAL A 217 -4.99 12.65 10.28
C VAL A 217 -4.33 13.85 10.95
N ALA A 218 -3.14 13.68 11.55
CA ALA A 218 -2.38 14.76 12.19
C ALA A 218 -1.88 15.84 11.20
N LEU A 219 -2.00 15.59 9.88
CA LEU A 219 -1.74 16.60 8.85
C LEU A 219 -2.87 17.63 8.73
N SER A 220 -4.04 17.37 9.34
CA SER A 220 -5.10 18.36 9.50
C SER A 220 -4.79 19.35 10.64
N ASP A 221 -5.76 20.17 11.02
CA ASP A 221 -5.69 21.01 12.22
C ASP A 221 -6.24 20.27 13.46
N THR A 222 -6.42 18.95 13.36
CA THR A 222 -7.00 18.09 14.40
C THR A 222 -6.00 17.01 14.80
N PRO A 223 -5.70 16.85 16.10
CA PRO A 223 -4.84 15.77 16.57
C PRO A 223 -5.54 14.41 16.46
N VAL A 224 -4.76 13.34 16.51
CA VAL A 224 -5.22 11.95 16.53
C VAL A 224 -4.43 11.16 17.56
N THR A 225 -5.08 10.25 18.28
CA THR A 225 -4.40 9.31 19.18
C THR A 225 -4.33 7.95 18.50
N ILE A 226 -3.14 7.36 18.37
CA ILE A 226 -2.98 5.96 17.94
C ILE A 226 -2.82 5.09 19.19
N LEU A 227 -3.75 4.16 19.43
CA LEU A 227 -3.82 3.44 20.71
C LEU A 227 -2.70 2.41 20.91
N ASP A 228 -2.26 1.73 19.85
CA ASP A 228 -1.12 0.82 19.89
C ASP A 228 -0.14 1.12 18.74
N PRO A 229 0.72 2.14 18.89
CA PRO A 229 1.67 2.52 17.85
C PRO A 229 2.78 1.48 17.67
N LYS A 230 3.03 0.60 18.65
CA LYS A 230 4.11 -0.40 18.58
C LYS A 230 3.86 -1.46 17.52
N CYS A 231 2.62 -1.64 17.07
CA CYS A 231 2.30 -2.56 15.97
C CYS A 231 3.08 -2.24 14.68
N THR A 232 3.56 -0.99 14.48
CA THR A 232 4.39 -0.63 13.33
C THR A 232 5.71 -1.39 13.26
N ALA A 233 6.24 -1.88 14.38
CA ALA A 233 7.48 -2.67 14.44
C ALA A 233 7.45 -3.94 13.59
N LYS A 234 6.25 -4.39 13.15
CA LYS A 234 6.10 -5.50 12.20
C LYS A 234 6.85 -5.26 10.88
N THR A 235 6.83 -4.04 10.34
CA THR A 235 7.46 -3.71 9.05
C THR A 235 8.31 -2.44 9.10
N PHE A 236 8.03 -1.53 10.03
CA PHE A 236 8.65 -0.22 10.07
C PHE A 236 8.82 0.29 11.52
N PRO A 237 9.82 -0.25 12.26
CA PRO A 237 10.03 0.06 13.68
C PRO A 237 10.21 1.53 14.01
N ASP A 238 10.83 2.30 13.11
CA ASP A 238 11.13 3.72 13.25
C ASP A 238 10.13 4.63 12.52
N TYR A 239 8.96 4.11 12.11
CA TYR A 239 7.97 4.86 11.32
C TYR A 239 7.64 6.26 11.89
N PHE A 240 7.26 6.33 13.17
CA PHE A 240 6.87 7.60 13.80
C PHE A 240 8.07 8.55 13.96
N GLU A 241 9.28 8.02 14.11
CA GLU A 241 10.50 8.84 14.11
C GLU A 241 10.74 9.45 12.72
N GLN A 242 10.58 8.67 11.65
CA GLN A 242 10.72 9.16 10.28
C GLN A 242 9.65 10.19 9.93
N LEU A 243 8.39 9.95 10.32
CA LEU A 243 7.30 10.91 10.14
C LEU A 243 7.59 12.21 10.91
N ALA A 244 8.10 12.12 12.14
CA ALA A 244 8.48 13.29 12.93
C ALA A 244 9.65 14.06 12.29
N ARG A 245 10.67 13.36 11.76
CA ARG A 245 11.84 13.99 11.10
C ARG A 245 11.47 14.84 9.88
N MET A 246 10.41 14.46 9.17
CA MET A 246 9.92 15.23 8.02
C MET A 246 8.84 16.26 8.37
N SER A 247 8.47 16.38 9.65
CA SER A 247 7.43 17.28 10.13
C SER A 247 8.05 18.50 10.81
N THR A 248 7.53 19.68 10.52
CA THR A 248 7.78 20.90 11.30
C THR A 248 6.60 21.15 12.24
N PRO A 249 6.81 21.36 13.55
CA PRO A 249 5.74 21.79 14.45
C PRO A 249 5.08 23.05 13.91
N ALA A 250 3.75 23.13 14.06
CA ALA A 250 2.97 24.31 13.71
C ALA A 250 3.25 25.48 14.66
#